data_AF-A0A944IM33-F1
#
_entry.id   AF-A0A944IM33-F1
#
_cell.length_a   1.000
_cell.length_b   1.000
_cell.length_c   1.000
_cell.angle_alpha   90.00
_cell.angle_beta   90.00
_cell.angle_gamma   90.00
#
_symmetry.space_group_name_H-M   'P 1'
#
loop_
_entity.id
_entity.type
_entity.pdbx_description
1 polymer ?
#
loop_
_entity_poly.entity_id
_entity_poly.type
_entity_poly.pdbx_seq_one_letter_code
_entity_poly.pdbx_strand_id
1 'polypeptide(L)'
;MGDHFKVDVDQLDRFVRTLQQATKDLDEARKALSHVRSAEIGTARLDEACDAFQERWKYGSEQLAEMIGAISEGVKANKLSYEEFEENLEKTLKQMAESATSGGGGKN
;
A
#
# COMPACT_ATOMS: atom_id res chain seq x y z
N MET A 1 2.33 24.27 2.38
CA MET A 1 2.72 23.01 3.06
C MET A 1 1.89 21.81 2.61
N GLY A 2 0.56 21.91 2.49
CA GLY A 2 -0.30 20.75 2.12
C GLY A 2 -0.03 20.11 0.74
N ASP A 3 0.38 20.88 -0.26
CA ASP A 3 0.62 20.34 -1.62
C ASP A 3 1.75 19.30 -1.69
N HIS A 4 2.85 19.51 -0.95
CA HIS A 4 3.95 18.54 -0.92
C HIS A 4 3.53 17.23 -0.24
N PHE A 5 2.75 17.32 0.83
CA PHE A 5 2.28 16.15 1.59
C PHE A 5 1.28 15.31 0.79
N LYS A 6 0.39 15.97 0.03
CA LYS A 6 -0.55 15.29 -0.87
C LYS A 6 0.18 14.54 -1.99
N VAL A 7 1.22 15.15 -2.55
CA VAL A 7 2.10 14.51 -3.54
C VAL A 7 2.81 13.29 -2.94
N ASP A 8 3.31 13.36 -1.70
CA ASP A 8 3.99 12.24 -1.04
C ASP A 8 3.04 11.05 -0.81
N VAL A 9 1.80 11.32 -0.41
CA VAL A 9 0.76 10.28 -0.23
C VAL A 9 0.39 9.62 -1.56
N ASP A 10 0.22 10.39 -2.64
CA ASP A 10 -0.07 9.84 -3.96
C ASP A 10 1.10 9.02 -4.51
N GLN A 11 2.34 9.41 -4.22
CA GLN A 11 3.53 8.62 -4.56
C GLN A 11 3.58 7.30 -3.79
N LEU A 12 3.24 7.31 -2.50
CA LEU A 12 3.16 6.10 -1.69
C LEU A 12 2.07 5.13 -2.19
N ASP A 13 0.90 5.63 -2.60
CA ASP A 13 -0.14 4.78 -3.20
C ASP A 13 0.33 4.13 -4.52
N ARG A 14 1.03 4.89 -5.37
CA ARG A 14 1.64 4.36 -6.61
C ARG A 14 2.72 3.33 -6.31
N PHE A 15 3.54 3.56 -5.29
CA PHE A 15 4.57 2.62 -4.87
C PHE A 15 3.95 1.30 -4.40
N VAL A 16 2.92 1.36 -3.55
CA VAL A 16 2.17 0.18 -3.10
C VAL A 16 1.59 -0.60 -4.28
N ARG A 17 0.95 0.09 -5.24
CA ARG A 17 0.41 -0.56 -6.45
C ARG A 17 1.48 -1.26 -7.27
N THR A 18 2.65 -0.64 -7.40
CA THR A 18 3.79 -1.21 -8.12
C THR A 18 4.27 -2.49 -7.44
N LEU A 19 4.40 -2.47 -6.12
CA LEU A 19 4.78 -3.65 -5.35
C LEU A 19 3.74 -4.77 -5.45
N GLN A 20 2.45 -4.44 -5.38
CA GLN A 20 1.37 -5.41 -5.57
C GLN A 20 1.41 -6.06 -6.96
N GLN A 21 1.72 -5.28 -8.00
CA GLN A 21 1.88 -5.81 -9.35
C GLN A 21 3.08 -6.75 -9.44
N ALA A 22 4.24 -6.35 -8.89
CA ALA A 22 5.42 -7.21 -8.87
C ALA A 22 5.16 -8.56 -8.18
N THR A 23 4.41 -8.58 -7.08
CA THR A 23 4.02 -9.83 -6.40
C THR A 23 3.12 -10.70 -7.28
N LYS A 24 2.18 -10.11 -8.02
CA LYS A 24 1.35 -10.86 -8.98
C LYS A 24 2.20 -11.45 -10.11
N ASP A 25 3.10 -10.66 -10.68
CA ASP A 25 3.99 -11.11 -11.75
C ASP A 25 4.86 -12.29 -11.28
N LEU A 26 5.34 -12.26 -10.02
CA LEU A 26 6.09 -13.36 -9.41
C LEU A 26 5.25 -14.63 -9.21
N ASP A 27 3.97 -14.53 -8.85
CA ASP A 27 3.09 -15.71 -8.74
C ASP A 27 2.69 -16.26 -10.11
N GLU A 28 2.48 -15.40 -11.11
CA GLU A 28 2.23 -15.80 -12.49
C GLU A 28 3.43 -16.54 -13.09
N ALA A 29 4.65 -16.02 -12.90
CA ALA A 29 5.88 -16.68 -13.31
C ALA A 29 6.02 -18.06 -12.65
N ARG A 30 5.72 -18.17 -11.34
CA ARG A 30 5.71 -19.44 -10.62
C ARG A 30 4.72 -20.44 -11.21
N LYS A 31 3.49 -19.99 -11.49
CA LYS A 31 2.44 -20.82 -12.12
C LYS A 31 2.87 -21.32 -13.49
N ALA A 32 3.46 -20.47 -14.33
CA ALA A 32 3.99 -20.87 -15.62
C ALA A 32 5.08 -21.95 -15.49
N LEU A 33 6.01 -21.79 -14.54
CA LEU A 33 7.06 -22.78 -14.26
C LEU A 33 6.51 -24.10 -13.68
N SER A 34 5.40 -24.05 -12.94
CA SER A 34 4.76 -25.24 -12.37
C SER A 34 4.21 -26.19 -13.45
N HIS A 35 3.87 -25.65 -14.63
CA HIS A 35 3.37 -26.42 -15.78
C HIS A 35 4.48 -27.15 -16.52
N VAL A 36 5.71 -26.60 -16.56
CA VAL A 36 6.88 -27.21 -17.21
C VAL A 36 7.36 -28.48 -16.46
N ARG A 37 7.04 -28.59 -15.17
CA ARG A 37 7.53 -29.65 -14.28
C ARG A 37 6.96 -31.05 -14.54
N SER A 38 5.76 -31.20 -15.11
CA SER A 38 5.09 -32.51 -15.14
C SER A 38 5.45 -33.41 -16.33
N ALA A 39 6.24 -32.94 -17.31
CA ALA A 39 6.39 -33.65 -18.57
C ALA A 39 7.84 -33.97 -19.01
N GLU A 40 8.88 -33.24 -18.55
CA GLU A 40 10.14 -33.26 -19.32
C GLU A 40 11.48 -33.39 -18.55
N ILE A 41 11.52 -33.54 -17.21
CA ILE A 41 12.81 -33.51 -16.48
C ILE A 41 13.14 -34.74 -15.61
N GLY A 42 12.60 -35.90 -15.97
CA GLY A 42 13.31 -37.20 -16.03
C GLY A 42 14.05 -37.81 -14.82
N THR A 43 14.17 -37.18 -13.65
CA THR A 43 14.81 -37.78 -12.47
C THR A 43 14.13 -37.36 -11.17
N ALA A 44 13.89 -38.32 -10.27
CA ALA A 44 13.23 -38.07 -8.98
C ALA A 44 13.90 -36.96 -8.13
N ARG A 45 15.23 -36.82 -8.24
CA ARG A 45 15.98 -35.76 -7.55
C ARG A 45 15.65 -34.36 -8.07
N LEU A 46 15.40 -34.25 -9.37
CA LEU A 46 15.08 -32.98 -10.01
C LEU A 46 13.62 -32.59 -9.74
N ASP A 47 12.71 -33.57 -9.74
CA ASP A 47 11.33 -33.36 -9.31
C ASP A 47 11.27 -32.86 -7.86
N GLU A 48 11.99 -33.50 -6.94
CA GLU A 48 12.07 -33.07 -5.53
C GLU A 48 12.66 -31.66 -5.38
N ALA A 49 13.71 -31.33 -6.12
CA ALA A 49 14.30 -29.99 -6.11
C ALA A 49 13.34 -28.93 -6.66
N CYS A 50 12.60 -29.27 -7.72
CA CYS A 50 11.58 -28.40 -8.30
C CYS A 50 10.40 -28.20 -7.34
N ASP A 51 9.95 -29.24 -6.63
CA ASP A 51 8.91 -29.16 -5.61
C ASP A 51 9.34 -28.26 -4.44
N ALA A 52 10.54 -28.48 -3.91
CA ALA A 52 11.09 -27.65 -2.84
C ALA A 52 11.26 -26.19 -3.26
N PHE A 53 11.65 -25.94 -4.51
CA PHE A 53 11.72 -24.60 -5.08
C PHE A 53 10.34 -23.94 -5.19
N GLN A 54 9.34 -24.67 -5.69
CA GLN A 54 7.97 -24.19 -5.85
C GLN A 54 7.35 -23.81 -4.50
N GLU A 55 7.55 -24.62 -3.47
CA GLU A 55 7.07 -24.35 -2.10
C GLU A 55 7.76 -23.11 -1.50
N ARG A 56 9.09 -23.03 -1.60
CA ARG A 56 9.83 -21.85 -1.10
C ARG A 56 9.46 -20.57 -1.82
N TRP A 57 9.29 -20.63 -3.14
CA TRP A 57 8.84 -19.47 -3.93
C TRP A 57 7.45 -19.03 -3.48
N LYS A 58 6.51 -19.97 -3.37
CA LYS A 58 5.15 -19.67 -2.93
C LYS A 58 5.16 -18.97 -1.57
N TYR A 59 5.85 -19.54 -0.58
CA TYR A 59 6.00 -18.93 0.74
C TYR A 59 6.59 -17.51 0.67
N GLY A 60 7.68 -17.32 -0.08
CA GLY A 60 8.29 -16.00 -0.24
C GLY A 60 7.35 -14.97 -0.88
N SER A 61 6.57 -15.38 -1.88
CA SER A 61 5.57 -14.52 -2.53
C SER A 61 4.41 -14.14 -1.60
N GLU A 62 3.95 -15.07 -0.75
CA GLU A 62 2.92 -14.82 0.26
C GLU A 62 3.43 -13.83 1.33
N GLN A 63 4.66 -14.02 1.83
CA GLN A 63 5.28 -13.11 2.79
C GLN A 63 5.48 -11.70 2.22
N LEU A 64 5.89 -11.58 0.95
CA LEU A 64 5.95 -10.28 0.26
C LEU A 64 4.56 -9.64 0.16
N ALA A 65 3.53 -10.40 -0.17
CA ALA A 65 2.16 -9.91 -0.25
C ALA A 65 1.67 -9.35 1.10
N GLU A 66 1.92 -10.08 2.20
CA GLU A 66 1.57 -9.65 3.56
C GLU A 66 2.26 -8.33 3.94
N MET A 67 3.57 -8.23 3.70
CA MET A 67 4.33 -7.02 4.00
C MET A 67 3.84 -5.81 3.19
N ILE A 68 3.54 -6.00 1.90
CA ILE A 68 2.96 -4.95 1.05
C ILE A 68 1.57 -4.55 1.54
N GLY A 69 0.77 -5.50 2.01
CA GLY A 69 -0.52 -5.25 2.65
C GLY A 69 -0.37 -4.34 3.88
N ALA A 70 0.53 -4.68 4.80
CA ALA A 70 0.80 -3.89 5.99
C ALA A 70 1.28 -2.46 5.66
N ILE A 71 2.16 -2.31 4.66
CA ILE A 71 2.60 -0.99 4.18
C ILE A 71 1.41 -0.21 3.60
N SER A 72 0.56 -0.86 2.79
CA SER A 72 -0.64 -0.23 2.22
C SER A 72 -1.58 0.29 3.30
N GLU A 73 -1.84 -0.52 4.33
CA GLU A 73 -2.68 -0.14 5.46
C GLU A 73 -2.09 1.02 6.25
N GLY A 74 -0.78 0.97 6.55
CA GLY A 74 -0.08 2.04 7.24
C GLY A 74 -0.13 3.38 6.48
N VAL A 75 0.08 3.35 5.16
CA VAL A 75 -0.01 4.55 4.31
C VAL A 75 -1.43 5.11 4.28
N LYS A 76 -2.46 4.24 4.17
CA LYS A 76 -3.87 4.66 4.19
C LYS A 76 -4.28 5.25 5.53
N ALA A 77 -3.90 4.62 6.63
CA ALA A 77 -4.19 5.11 7.97
C ALA A 77 -3.55 6.49 8.19
N ASN A 78 -2.30 6.66 7.78
CA ASN A 78 -1.60 7.92 7.86
C ASN A 78 -2.33 9.01 7.04
N LYS A 79 -2.72 8.70 5.79
CA LYS A 79 -3.50 9.61 4.94
C LYS A 79 -4.81 10.05 5.61
N LEU A 80 -5.59 9.11 6.12
CA LEU A 80 -6.87 9.37 6.79
C LEU A 80 -6.70 10.29 8.00
N SER A 81 -5.72 10.00 8.87
CA SER A 81 -5.44 10.86 10.03
C SER A 81 -5.04 12.28 9.63
N TYR A 82 -4.34 12.46 8.52
CA TYR A 82 -4.00 13.80 8.02
C TYR A 82 -5.18 14.54 7.38
N GLU A 83 -6.02 13.86 6.61
CA GLU A 83 -7.24 14.46 6.05
C GLU A 83 -8.19 14.91 7.17
N GLU A 84 -8.36 14.09 8.20
CA GLU A 84 -9.14 14.45 9.40
C GLU A 84 -8.50 15.62 10.16
N PHE A 85 -7.17 15.68 10.27
CA PHE A 85 -6.48 16.78 10.92
C PHE A 85 -6.69 18.12 10.18
N GLU A 86 -6.55 18.13 8.86
CA GLU A 86 -6.77 19.32 8.03
C GLU A 86 -8.24 19.78 8.07
N GLU A 87 -9.22 18.86 7.98
CA GLU A 87 -10.64 19.23 8.13
C GLU A 87 -10.93 19.85 9.49
N ASN A 88 -10.40 19.25 10.56
CA ASN A 88 -10.59 19.77 11.91
C ASN A 88 -9.93 21.14 12.09
N LEU A 89 -8.74 21.34 11.52
CA LEU A 89 -8.03 22.61 11.55
C LEU A 89 -8.81 23.68 10.77
N GLU A 90 -9.25 23.38 9.54
CA GLU A 90 -10.05 24.28 8.71
C GLU A 90 -11.35 24.68 9.41
N LYS A 91 -12.07 23.70 9.99
CA LYS A 91 -13.29 23.94 10.75
C LYS A 91 -13.05 24.83 11.96
N THR A 92 -11.97 24.58 12.71
CA THR A 92 -11.59 25.38 13.87
C THR A 92 -11.23 26.82 13.47
N LEU A 93 -10.50 27.00 12.37
CA LEU A 93 -10.16 28.31 11.83
C LEU A 93 -11.40 29.08 11.35
N LYS A 94 -12.35 28.40 10.67
CA LYS A 94 -13.63 29.01 10.27
C LYS A 94 -14.45 29.45 11.49
N GLN A 95 -14.57 28.60 12.51
CA GLN A 95 -15.26 28.94 13.76
C GLN A 95 -14.61 30.13 14.48
N MET A 96 -13.28 30.19 14.52
CA MET A 96 -12.56 31.35 15.07
C MET A 96 -12.80 32.61 14.25
N ALA A 97 -12.79 32.53 12.92
CA ALA A 97 -13.07 33.67 12.04
C ALA A 97 -14.50 34.19 12.25
N GLU A 98 -15.49 33.30 12.29
CA GLU A 98 -16.90 33.63 12.55
C GLU A 98 -17.10 34.26 13.94
N SER A 99 -16.41 33.74 14.96
CA SER A 99 -16.42 34.27 16.33
C SER A 99 -15.73 35.64 16.43
N ALA A 100 -14.66 35.86 15.67
CA ALA A 100 -13.95 37.14 15.61
C ALA A 100 -14.79 38.21 14.90
N THR A 101 -15.54 37.84 13.85
CA THR A 101 -16.43 38.78 13.14
C THR A 101 -17.72 39.11 13.89
N SER A 102 -18.20 38.25 14.79
CA SER A 102 -19.42 38.51 15.59
C SER A 102 -19.17 39.37 16.85
N GLY A 103 -17.90 39.53 17.28
CA GLY A 103 -17.54 40.35 18.44
C GLY A 103 -17.37 41.86 18.19
N GLY A 104 -17.45 42.33 16.93
CA GLY A 104 -17.15 43.73 16.55
C GLY A 104 -18.32 44.73 16.63
N GLY A 105 -19.54 44.29 16.95
CA GLY A 105 -20.77 45.09 16.86
C GLY A 105 -21.17 45.87 18.12
N GLY A 106 -20.23 46.27 18.99
CA GLY A 106 -20.56 46.88 20.27
C GLY A 106 -19.63 48.01 20.69
N LYS A 107 -19.82 49.21 20.13
CA LYS A 107 -19.70 50.53 20.78
C LYS A 107 -19.63 51.66 19.73
N ASN A 108 -20.74 52.38 19.58
CA ASN A 108 -20.89 53.84 19.79
C ASN A 108 -22.22 54.32 19.22
#